data_AF-B7GIX5-F1
#
_entry.id   AF-B7GIX5-F1
#
_cell.length_a   1.000
_cell.length_b   1.000
_cell.length_c   1.000
_cell.angle_alpha   90.00
_cell.angle_beta   90.00
_cell.angle_gamma   90.00
#
_symmetry.space_group_name_H-M   'P 1'
#
loop_
_entity.id
_entity.type
_entity.pdbx_description
1 polymer ?
#
loop_
_entity_poly.entity_id
_entity_poly.type
_entity_poly.pdbx_seq_one_letter_code
_entity_poly.pdbx_strand_id
1 'polypeptide(L)'
;MYLSQVKSNGKRYIYLCMYVGTQEYSSRKEKRVYAFGEARRALVQMKRWKRRFTEFPQELLELGCSMKDLEQWIQTIETGVTKTGRSFKTNVKRAAF
;
A
#
# COMPACT_ATOMS: atom_id res chain seq x y z
N MET A 1 -2.37 9.95 -1.00
CA MET A 1 -2.88 8.56 -0.99
C MET A 1 -2.45 7.88 0.31
N TYR A 2 -3.08 6.78 0.71
CA TYR A 2 -2.68 6.01 1.89
C TYR A 2 -2.89 4.52 1.69
N LEU A 3 -2.09 3.71 2.40
CA LEU A 3 -2.31 2.28 2.48
C LEU A 3 -3.48 1.97 3.40
N SER A 4 -4.39 1.14 2.91
CA SER A 4 -5.45 0.51 3.69
C SER A 4 -5.19 -0.98 3.78
N GLN A 5 -5.69 -1.60 4.83
CA GLN A 5 -5.60 -3.04 4.99
C GLN A 5 -6.89 -3.66 5.48
N VAL A 6 -7.13 -4.90 5.06
CA VAL A 6 -8.27 -5.70 5.49
C VAL A 6 -7.79 -7.07 5.93
N LYS A 7 -8.28 -7.53 7.09
CA LYS A 7 -8.07 -8.91 7.54
C LYS A 7 -9.15 -9.80 6.92
N SER A 8 -8.75 -10.86 6.24
CA SER A 8 -9.66 -11.88 5.74
C SER A 8 -8.98 -13.26 5.85
N ASN A 9 -9.69 -14.23 6.44
CA ASN A 9 -9.22 -15.60 6.69
C ASN A 9 -7.80 -15.68 7.28
N GLY A 10 -7.53 -14.89 8.33
CA GLY A 10 -6.23 -14.84 9.01
C GLY A 10 -5.11 -14.13 8.25
N LYS A 11 -5.32 -13.79 6.97
CA LYS A 11 -4.39 -13.03 6.14
C LYS A 11 -4.76 -11.55 6.16
N ARG A 12 -3.77 -10.69 5.91
CA ARG A 12 -3.98 -9.24 5.76
C ARG A 12 -3.71 -8.86 4.32
N TYR A 13 -4.63 -8.14 3.71
CA TYR A 13 -4.55 -7.68 2.34
C TYR A 13 -4.34 -6.18 2.32
N ILE A 14 -3.42 -5.72 1.49
CA ILE A 14 -2.99 -4.33 1.39
C ILE A 14 -3.55 -3.71 0.11
N TYR A 15 -4.08 -2.51 0.25
CA TYR A 15 -4.71 -1.74 -0.81
C TYR A 15 -4.19 -0.31 -0.79
N LEU A 16 -4.13 0.33 -1.96
CA LEU A 16 -3.92 1.76 -2.07
C LEU A 16 -5.29 2.44 -2.16
N CYS A 17 -5.55 3.40 -1.27
CA CYS A 17 -6.72 4.26 -1.32
C CYS A 17 -6.30 5.69 -1.64
N MET A 18 -7.10 6.35 -2.46
CA MET A 18 -7.02 7.78 -2.70
C MET A 18 -8.30 8.46 -2.22
N TYR A 19 -8.15 9.69 -1.73
CA TYR A 19 -9.29 10.52 -1.40
C TYR A 19 -9.80 11.16 -2.69
N VAL A 20 -11.07 10.96 -3.00
CA VAL A 20 -11.71 11.44 -4.24
C VAL A 20 -12.69 12.60 -3.99
N GLY A 21 -12.77 13.09 -2.75
CA GLY A 21 -13.70 14.15 -2.37
C GLY A 21 -15.15 13.68 -2.33
N THR A 22 -16.07 14.63 -2.45
CA THR A 22 -17.52 14.34 -2.47
C THR A 22 -17.91 13.82 -3.85
N GLN A 23 -18.49 12.64 -3.92
CA GLN A 23 -19.07 12.11 -5.15
C GLN A 23 -20.58 12.36 -5.13
N GLU A 24 -21.16 12.86 -6.24
CA GLU A 24 -22.59 13.20 -6.34
C GLU A 24 -23.52 12.05 -5.92
N TYR A 25 -23.10 10.80 -6.13
CA TYR A 25 -23.89 9.59 -5.86
C TYR A 25 -23.27 8.66 -4.80
N SER A 26 -22.20 9.08 -4.11
CA SER A 26 -21.59 8.25 -3.07
C SER A 26 -21.12 9.06 -1.87
N SER A 27 -21.57 8.64 -0.69
CA SER A 27 -21.07 9.16 0.59
C SER A 27 -19.62 8.74 0.87
N ARG A 28 -19.05 7.82 0.07
CA ARG A 28 -17.65 7.38 0.23
C ARG A 28 -16.71 8.39 -0.38
N LYS A 29 -15.93 9.03 0.49
CA LYS A 29 -14.92 10.02 0.11
C LYS A 29 -13.58 9.42 -0.31
N GLU A 30 -13.48 8.09 -0.27
CA GLU A 30 -12.28 7.33 -0.60
C GLU A 30 -12.57 6.27 -1.67
N LYS A 31 -11.65 6.13 -2.63
CA LYS A 31 -11.66 5.09 -3.64
C LYS A 31 -10.42 4.23 -3.50
N ARG A 32 -10.62 2.92 -3.55
CA ARG A 32 -9.52 1.96 -3.70
C ARG A 32 -9.04 2.02 -5.15
N VAL A 33 -7.78 2.39 -5.34
CA VAL A 33 -7.17 2.56 -6.67
C VAL A 33 -6.28 1.40 -7.07
N TYR A 34 -5.73 0.68 -6.11
CA TYR A 34 -4.85 -0.44 -6.39
C TYR A 34 -4.94 -1.51 -5.31
N ALA A 35 -4.78 -2.78 -5.71
CA ALA A 35 -4.74 -3.91 -4.81
C ALA A 35 -3.37 -4.60 -4.88
N PHE A 36 -2.56 -4.43 -3.83
CA PHE A 36 -1.26 -5.11 -3.73
C PHE A 36 -1.41 -6.59 -3.32
N GLY A 37 -2.55 -6.95 -2.73
CA GLY A 37 -2.84 -8.31 -2.30
C GLY A 37 -2.31 -8.60 -0.90
N GLU A 38 -1.99 -9.86 -0.63
CA GLU A 38 -1.59 -10.34 0.71
C GLU A 38 -0.29 -9.68 1.18
N ALA A 39 -0.23 -9.26 2.44
CA ALA A 39 0.81 -8.36 2.97
C ALA A 39 2.25 -8.85 2.75
N ARG A 40 2.52 -10.16 2.87
CA ARG A 40 3.87 -10.68 2.60
C ARG A 40 4.21 -10.61 1.11
N ARG A 41 3.26 -11.00 0.24
CA ARG A 41 3.43 -10.92 -1.22
C ARG A 41 3.59 -9.48 -1.68
N ALA A 42 2.77 -8.58 -1.15
CA ALA A 42 2.86 -7.14 -1.40
C ALA A 42 4.25 -6.61 -1.03
N LEU A 43 4.78 -6.96 0.16
CA LEU A 43 6.11 -6.50 0.56
C LEU A 43 7.22 -7.01 -0.37
N VAL A 44 7.20 -8.29 -0.72
CA VAL A 44 8.19 -8.88 -1.65
C VAL A 44 8.13 -8.17 -3.01
N GLN A 45 6.93 -7.94 -3.52
CA GLN A 45 6.71 -7.25 -4.80
C GLN A 45 7.20 -5.80 -4.75
N MET A 46 6.86 -5.06 -3.69
CA MET A 46 7.33 -3.69 -3.49
C MET A 46 8.84 -3.61 -3.39
N LYS A 47 9.50 -4.54 -2.67
CA LYS A 47 10.97 -4.61 -2.61
C LYS A 47 11.58 -4.92 -3.97
N ARG A 48 10.93 -5.75 -4.80
CA ARG A 48 11.35 -6.00 -6.19
C ARG A 48 11.27 -4.72 -7.02
N TRP A 49 10.15 -3.99 -6.95
CA TRP A 49 10.00 -2.68 -7.62
C TRP A 49 11.04 -1.67 -7.15
N LYS A 50 11.41 -1.67 -5.86
CA LYS A 50 12.46 -0.79 -5.34
C LYS A 50 13.83 -1.09 -5.99
N ARG A 51 14.12 -2.36 -6.29
CA ARG A 51 15.35 -2.75 -7.00
C ARG A 51 15.26 -2.51 -8.52
N ARG A 52 14.08 -2.71 -9.10
CA ARG A 52 13.80 -2.53 -10.53
C ARG A 52 12.53 -1.69 -10.69
N PHE A 53 12.70 -0.37 -10.71
CA PHE A 53 11.58 0.56 -10.80
C PHE A 53 10.84 0.47 -12.15
N THR A 54 11.47 -0.09 -13.19
CA THR A 54 10.82 -0.38 -14.48
C THR A 54 9.69 -1.40 -14.37
N GLU A 55 9.66 -2.23 -13.33
CA GLU A 55 8.57 -3.18 -13.07
C GLU A 55 7.44 -2.57 -12.24
N PHE A 56 7.55 -1.29 -11.87
CA PHE A 56 6.54 -0.61 -11.07
C PHE A 56 5.26 -0.42 -11.90
N PRO A 57 4.06 -0.66 -11.32
CA PRO A 57 2.82 -0.62 -12.08
C PRO A 57 2.58 0.74 -12.75
N GLN A 58 2.32 0.72 -14.06
CA GLN A 58 2.08 1.93 -14.83
C GLN A 58 0.86 2.71 -14.31
N GLU A 59 -0.19 2.02 -13.88
CA GLU A 59 -1.37 2.65 -13.25
C GLU A 59 -0.99 3.50 -12.03
N LEU A 60 0.03 3.09 -11.26
CA LEU A 60 0.51 3.87 -10.12
C LEU A 60 1.35 5.07 -10.56
N LEU A 61 2.14 4.94 -11.64
CA LEU A 61 2.87 6.07 -12.24
C LEU A 61 1.92 7.13 -12.78
N GLU A 62 0.86 6.71 -13.48
CA GLU A 62 -0.17 7.61 -14.02
C GLU A 62 -0.94 8.33 -12.92
N LEU A 63 -1.06 7.71 -11.74
CA LEU A 63 -1.61 8.33 -10.53
C LEU A 63 -0.62 9.29 -9.83
N GLY A 64 0.59 9.47 -10.36
CA GLY A 64 1.62 10.34 -9.81
C GLY A 64 2.39 9.72 -8.63
N CYS A 65 2.33 8.40 -8.45
CA CYS A 65 3.11 7.72 -7.41
C CYS A 65 4.59 7.61 -7.83
N SER A 66 5.48 7.95 -6.91
CA SER A 66 6.93 7.96 -7.14
C SER A 66 7.64 6.83 -6.40
N MET A 67 8.94 6.68 -6.67
CA MET A 67 9.81 5.76 -5.89
C MET A 67 9.77 6.09 -4.39
N LYS A 68 9.63 7.36 -4.02
CA LYS A 68 9.53 7.80 -2.62
C LYS A 68 8.25 7.27 -1.95
N ASP A 69 7.14 7.23 -2.67
CA ASP A 69 5.89 6.65 -2.19
C ASP A 69 6.04 5.15 -1.97
N LEU A 70 6.66 4.46 -2.92
CA LEU A 70 6.99 3.03 -2.81
C LEU A 70 7.84 2.74 -1.56
N GLU A 71 8.88 3.54 -1.31
CA GLU A 71 9.71 3.39 -0.12
C GLU A 71 8.92 3.60 1.18
N GLN A 72 8.03 4.60 1.21
CA GLN A 72 7.14 4.83 2.34
C GLN A 72 6.17 3.67 2.58
N TRP A 73 5.66 3.04 1.51
CA TRP A 73 4.79 1.87 1.61
C TRP A 73 5.52 0.66 2.18
N ILE A 74 6.74 0.39 1.69
CA ILE A 74 7.61 -0.67 2.21
C ILE A 74 7.86 -0.44 3.70
N GLN A 75 8.28 0.77 4.08
CA GLN A 75 8.54 1.13 5.47
C GLN A 75 7.29 0.91 6.34
N THR A 76 6.13 1.38 5.89
CA THR A 76 4.85 1.22 6.61
C THR A 76 4.50 -0.24 6.85
N ILE A 77 4.72 -1.11 5.87
CA ILE A 77 4.42 -2.54 6.01
C ILE A 77 5.41 -3.23 6.96
N GLU A 78 6.68 -2.83 6.94
CA GLU A 78 7.74 -3.41 7.77
C GLU A 78 7.70 -2.96 9.23
N THR A 79 7.44 -1.66 9.47
CA THR A 79 7.35 -1.11 10.83
C THR A 79 5.97 -1.32 11.43
N GLY A 80 4.95 -1.52 10.58
CA GLY A 80 3.56 -1.51 10.99
C GLY A 80 3.12 -0.13 11.51
N VAL A 81 3.74 0.95 11.03
CA VAL A 81 3.43 2.34 11.39
C VAL A 81 3.39 3.18 10.13
N THR A 82 2.29 3.90 9.91
CA THR A 82 2.17 4.83 8.77
C THR A 82 3.05 6.07 8.98
N LYS A 83 3.30 6.82 7.90
CA LYS A 83 3.96 8.14 7.97
C LYS A 83 3.35 9.10 9.01
N THR A 84 2.05 8.98 9.27
CA THR A 84 1.30 9.78 10.25
C THR A 84 1.35 9.22 11.67
N GLY A 85 2.16 8.19 11.94
CA GLY A 85 2.30 7.56 13.25
C GLY A 85 1.16 6.61 13.62
N ARG A 86 0.23 6.31 12.69
CA ARG A 86 -0.89 5.40 12.98
C ARG A 86 -0.43 3.95 12.92
N SER A 87 -0.96 3.14 13.84
CA SER A 87 -0.70 1.69 13.83
C SER A 87 -1.27 1.05 12.56
N PHE A 88 -0.37 0.47 11.77
CA PHE A 88 -0.64 -0.29 10.58
C PHE A 88 -0.36 -1.76 10.88
N LYS A 89 -1.30 -2.44 11.55
CA LYS A 89 -1.09 -3.83 11.99
C LYS A 89 -0.79 -4.74 10.80
N THR A 90 0.47 -5.06 10.48
CA THR A 90 0.86 -6.09 9.49
C THR A 90 1.35 -7.34 10.22
N ASN A 91 1.03 -8.53 9.69
CA ASN A 91 1.54 -9.81 10.24
C ASN A 91 2.88 -10.21 9.58
N VAL A 92 3.54 -9.23 8.97
CA VAL A 92 4.82 -9.40 8.32
C VAL A 92 5.87 -9.20 9.41
N LYS A 93 6.44 -10.29 9.92
CA LYS A 93 7.63 -10.19 10.77
C LYS A 93 8.73 -9.56 9.90
N ARG A 94 9.51 -8.63 10.44
CA ARG A 94 10.77 -8.18 9.80
C ARG A 94 11.54 -9.45 9.45
N ALA A 95 11.62 -9.77 8.17
CA ALA A 95 12.53 -10.79 7.71
C ALA A 95 13.93 -10.20 7.91
N ALA A 96 14.63 -10.66 8.94
CA ALA A 96 16.06 -10.47 9.05
C ALA A 96 16.68 -11.15 7.82
N PHE A 97 17.13 -10.34 6.88
CA PHE A 97 18.04 -10.75 5.82
C PHE A 97 19.41 -10.23 6.20
#